data_AF-A0A970N0L1-F1
#
_entry.id   AF-A0A970N0L1-F1
#
_cell.length_a   1.000
_cell.length_b   1.000
_cell.length_c   1.000
_cell.angle_alpha   90.00
_cell.angle_beta   90.00
_cell.angle_gamma   90.00
#
_symmetry.space_group_name_H-M   'P 1'
#
loop_
_entity.id
_entity.type
_entity.pdbx_description
1 polymer ?
#
loop_
_entity_poly.entity_id
_entity_poly.type
_entity_poly.pdbx_seq_one_letter_code
_entity_poly.pdbx_strand_id
1 'polypeptide(L)'
;MRVRSQSAILTGFREGEFIPRPVYSLKCEAAEDVQTPSVFLNEIAGNYMPLKGESNIPALIASDSKEGRTVYLPSLVGEFYGRLKMAQYQRLIDDVIRWAHSDPIAIEVDAPATLEVEVRRSADGRLLLIHMVNNTGDMQRPISEIIPIAGVKIGLRQNNVKRIRALRAGVDLSFERCGDLIEFVAPTLGLYELVVVDLA
;
A
#
# COMPACT_ATOMS: atom_id res chain seq x y z
N MET A 1 -6.82 16.35 -9.56
CA MET A 1 -5.43 16.87 -9.51
C MET A 1 -4.68 16.35 -10.73
N ARG A 2 -3.53 16.95 -11.04
CA ARG A 2 -2.68 16.57 -12.17
C ARG A 2 -1.24 16.43 -11.69
N VAL A 3 -0.56 15.39 -12.18
CA VAL A 3 0.88 15.19 -11.96
C VAL A 3 1.64 16.16 -12.86
N ARG A 4 2.44 17.05 -12.27
CA ARG A 4 3.16 18.12 -12.99
C ARG A 4 4.50 17.67 -13.53
N SER A 5 5.17 16.79 -12.80
CA SER A 5 6.51 16.33 -13.12
C SER A 5 6.69 14.91 -12.65
N GLN A 6 7.47 14.13 -13.39
CA GLN A 6 7.94 12.85 -12.87
C GLN A 6 8.68 13.07 -11.55
N SER A 7 8.40 12.23 -10.55
CA SER A 7 9.01 12.32 -9.23
C SER A 7 9.24 10.94 -8.64
N ALA A 8 10.26 10.81 -7.80
CA ALA A 8 10.48 9.61 -6.98
C ALA A 8 9.35 9.39 -5.95
N ILE A 9 8.51 10.39 -5.68
CA ILE A 9 7.35 10.29 -4.78
C ILE A 9 6.14 9.67 -5.48
N LEU A 10 6.01 9.81 -6.80
CA LEU A 10 4.84 9.39 -7.59
C LEU A 10 5.27 8.46 -8.71
N THR A 11 5.96 7.37 -8.37
CA THR A 11 6.52 6.41 -9.33
C THR A 11 5.46 5.64 -10.11
N GLY A 12 4.26 5.47 -9.54
CA GLY A 12 3.10 4.83 -10.16
C GLY A 12 2.29 5.72 -11.11
N PHE A 13 2.71 6.97 -11.33
CA PHE A 13 2.01 7.94 -12.18
C PHE A 13 2.94 8.54 -13.23
N ARG A 14 2.35 8.89 -14.37
CA ARG A 14 3.05 9.60 -15.45
C ARG A 14 2.86 11.10 -15.32
N GLU A 15 3.85 11.86 -15.77
CA GLU A 15 3.68 13.31 -15.96
C GLU A 15 2.46 13.61 -16.84
N GLY A 16 1.64 14.57 -16.41
CA GLY A 16 0.39 14.94 -17.06
C GLY A 16 -0.81 14.06 -16.71
N GLU A 17 -0.64 12.95 -15.97
CA GLU A 17 -1.75 12.09 -15.58
C GLU A 17 -2.73 12.82 -14.64
N PHE A 18 -4.03 12.63 -14.89
CA PHE A 18 -5.09 13.13 -14.02
C PHE A 18 -5.41 12.12 -12.93
N ILE A 19 -5.47 12.60 -11.70
CA ILE A 19 -5.94 11.85 -10.55
C ILE A 19 -7.23 12.50 -10.06
N PRO A 20 -8.30 11.73 -9.77
CA PRO A 20 -9.52 12.25 -9.15
C PRO A 20 -9.19 13.09 -7.92
N ARG A 21 -10.01 14.11 -7.64
CA ARG A 21 -9.83 14.97 -6.45
C ARG A 21 -10.86 14.55 -5.40
N PRO A 22 -10.52 14.50 -4.10
CA PRO A 22 -11.51 14.33 -3.06
C PRO A 22 -12.44 15.54 -3.04
N VAL A 23 -13.66 15.37 -2.51
CA VAL A 23 -14.66 16.45 -2.49
C VAL A 23 -14.10 17.68 -1.77
N TYR A 24 -13.51 17.46 -0.59
CA TYR A 24 -12.90 18.49 0.23
C TYR A 24 -11.38 18.49 0.09
N SER A 25 -10.82 19.68 -0.11
CA SER A 25 -9.38 19.92 -0.18
C SER A 25 -9.09 21.27 0.46
N LEU A 26 -7.95 21.37 1.13
CA LEU A 26 -7.52 22.61 1.77
C LEU A 26 -6.70 23.42 0.77
N LYS A 27 -6.96 24.72 0.69
CA LYS A 27 -6.07 25.65 0.00
C LYS A 27 -4.85 25.88 0.90
N CYS A 28 -3.68 25.54 0.41
CA CYS A 28 -2.42 25.77 1.11
C CYS A 28 -1.38 26.37 0.15
N GLU A 29 -0.35 26.95 0.74
CA GLU A 29 0.86 27.36 0.06
C GLU A 29 2.00 26.46 0.50
N ALA A 30 2.87 26.09 -0.43
CA ALA A 30 4.06 25.33 -0.12
C ALA A 30 5.12 26.27 0.49
N ALA A 31 5.87 25.78 1.47
CA ALA A 31 7.07 26.47 1.94
C ALA A 31 8.14 26.54 0.82
N GLU A 32 9.20 27.31 1.04
CA GLU A 32 10.39 27.23 0.19
C GLU A 32 11.06 25.85 0.33
N ASP A 33 11.80 25.42 -0.71
CA ASP A 33 12.58 24.17 -0.73
C ASP A 33 11.82 22.84 -0.51
N VAL A 34 10.52 22.80 -0.81
CA VAL A 34 9.72 21.56 -0.81
C VAL A 34 9.31 21.14 -2.22
N GLN A 35 9.05 19.85 -2.41
CA GLN A 35 8.60 19.29 -3.69
C GLN A 35 7.07 19.34 -3.78
N THR A 36 6.56 19.73 -4.95
CA THR A 36 5.11 19.77 -5.24
C THR A 36 4.77 19.07 -6.57
N PRO A 37 4.96 17.74 -6.65
CA PRO A 37 4.87 17.00 -7.92
C PRO A 37 3.45 16.89 -8.48
N SER A 38 2.42 17.33 -7.74
CA SER A 38 1.04 17.39 -8.23
C SER A 38 0.30 18.63 -7.75
N VAL A 39 -0.68 19.05 -8.55
CA VAL A 39 -1.43 20.30 -8.36
C VAL A 39 -2.94 20.08 -8.49
N PHE A 40 -3.74 20.87 -7.78
CA PHE A 40 -5.17 20.90 -8.03
C PHE A 40 -5.49 21.62 -9.33
N LEU A 41 -6.62 21.26 -9.93
CA LEU A 41 -7.17 21.97 -11.09
C LEU A 41 -8.05 23.13 -10.63
N ASN A 42 -8.20 24.14 -11.49
CA ASN A 42 -9.12 25.25 -11.23
C ASN A 42 -10.57 24.77 -11.16
N GLU A 43 -11.36 25.46 -10.34
CA GLU A 43 -12.78 25.15 -10.13
C GLU A 43 -13.59 25.29 -11.43
N ILE A 44 -14.37 24.26 -11.73
CA ILE A 44 -15.31 24.23 -12.85
C ILE A 44 -16.71 24.59 -12.36
N ALA A 45 -17.53 25.21 -13.21
CA ALA A 45 -18.83 25.75 -12.82
C ALA A 45 -19.94 24.69 -12.61
N GLY A 46 -19.58 23.40 -12.59
CA GLY A 46 -20.54 22.30 -12.43
C GLY A 46 -19.98 20.97 -12.92
N ASN A 47 -20.81 19.92 -12.87
CA ASN A 47 -20.47 18.59 -13.37
C ASN A 47 -20.36 18.60 -14.90
N TYR A 48 -19.50 17.73 -15.45
CA TYR A 48 -19.30 17.56 -16.91
C TYR A 48 -18.88 18.84 -17.67
N MET A 49 -18.32 19.81 -16.98
CA MET A 49 -17.77 21.02 -17.59
C MET A 49 -16.30 20.81 -18.01
N PRO A 50 -15.82 21.52 -19.05
CA PRO A 50 -14.41 21.49 -19.43
C PRO A 50 -13.48 21.91 -18.27
N LEU A 51 -12.31 21.28 -18.20
CA LEU A 51 -11.28 21.63 -17.23
C LEU A 51 -10.76 23.06 -17.51
N LYS A 52 -10.59 23.86 -16.45
CA LYS A 52 -10.07 25.23 -16.54
C LYS A 52 -8.56 25.32 -16.28
N GLY A 53 -7.81 24.27 -16.61
CA GLY A 53 -6.37 24.19 -16.38
C GLY A 53 -5.98 24.00 -14.91
N GLU A 54 -4.68 24.12 -14.66
CA GLU A 54 -4.08 23.96 -13.34
C GLU A 54 -4.27 25.20 -12.48
N SER A 55 -4.43 25.00 -11.18
CA SER A 55 -4.36 26.07 -10.18
C SER A 55 -2.92 26.28 -9.71
N ASN A 56 -2.71 27.20 -8.77
CA ASN A 56 -1.44 27.35 -8.06
C ASN A 56 -1.43 26.59 -6.71
N ILE A 57 -2.47 25.81 -6.41
CA ILE A 57 -2.61 25.12 -5.13
C ILE A 57 -2.04 23.71 -5.25
N PRO A 58 -0.99 23.37 -4.48
CA PRO A 58 -0.40 22.04 -4.53
C PRO A 58 -1.40 20.98 -4.03
N ALA A 59 -1.37 19.80 -4.66
CA ALA A 59 -2.17 18.65 -4.25
C ALA A 59 -1.36 17.60 -3.48
N LEU A 60 -0.04 17.73 -3.50
CA LEU A 60 0.92 16.98 -2.69
C LEU A 60 2.10 17.90 -2.40
N ILE A 61 2.50 17.98 -1.14
CA ILE A 61 3.71 18.69 -0.69
C ILE A 61 4.61 17.65 -0.02
N ALA A 62 5.88 17.59 -0.40
CA ALA A 62 6.84 16.63 0.15
C ALA A 62 8.15 17.31 0.55
N SER A 63 8.73 16.87 1.66
CA SER A 63 10.02 17.33 2.15
C SER A 63 10.91 16.12 2.47
N ASP A 64 12.14 16.13 1.97
CA ASP A 64 13.20 15.17 2.30
C ASP A 64 14.28 15.93 3.06
N SER A 65 14.33 15.71 4.38
CA SER A 65 15.20 16.44 5.29
C SER A 65 16.06 15.48 6.11
N LYS A 66 17.07 16.00 6.82
CA LYS A 66 17.90 15.19 7.73
C LYS A 66 17.11 14.53 8.86
N GLU A 67 15.98 15.12 9.25
CA GLU A 67 15.09 14.59 10.30
C GLU A 67 14.12 13.52 9.77
N GLY A 68 14.12 13.29 8.45
CA GLY A 68 13.27 12.30 7.78
C GLY A 68 12.46 12.88 6.63
N ARG A 69 11.60 12.03 6.07
CA ARG A 69 10.73 12.34 4.94
C ARG A 69 9.30 12.57 5.39
N THR A 70 8.70 13.66 4.88
CA THR A 70 7.31 14.02 5.16
C THR A 70 6.55 14.23 3.87
N VAL A 71 5.32 13.70 3.79
CA VAL A 71 4.36 14.00 2.73
C VAL A 71 3.08 14.55 3.34
N TYR A 72 2.67 15.73 2.88
CA TYR A 72 1.39 16.34 3.22
C TYR A 72 0.45 16.32 2.01
N LEU A 73 -0.72 15.72 2.21
CA LEU A 73 -1.80 15.65 1.23
C LEU A 73 -2.92 16.58 1.70
N PRO A 74 -3.09 17.78 1.12
CA PRO A 74 -4.11 18.77 1.52
C PRO A 74 -5.54 18.38 1.07
N SER A 75 -5.93 17.14 1.31
CA SER A 75 -7.26 16.62 0.98
C SER A 75 -7.62 15.41 1.84
N LEU A 76 -8.90 15.03 1.85
CA LEU A 76 -9.40 13.89 2.64
C LEU A 76 -9.12 12.54 1.95
N VAL A 77 -7.83 12.20 1.76
CA VAL A 77 -7.38 11.00 1.05
C VAL A 77 -7.93 9.71 1.69
N GLY A 78 -7.86 9.63 3.02
CA GLY A 78 -8.36 8.46 3.77
C GLY A 78 -9.87 8.24 3.65
N GLU A 79 -10.67 9.31 3.78
CA GLU A 79 -12.13 9.24 3.57
C GLU A 79 -12.46 8.82 2.13
N PHE A 80 -11.82 9.48 1.17
CA PHE A 80 -12.09 9.27 -0.25
C PHE A 80 -11.77 7.85 -0.69
N TYR A 81 -10.59 7.34 -0.29
CA TYR A 81 -10.22 5.96 -0.55
C TYR A 81 -11.09 4.97 0.24
N GLY A 82 -11.38 5.27 1.50
CA GLY A 82 -12.25 4.45 2.35
C GLY A 82 -13.63 4.23 1.74
N ARG A 83 -14.21 5.28 1.14
CA ARG A 83 -15.55 5.24 0.53
C ARG A 83 -15.56 4.69 -0.88
N LEU A 84 -14.63 5.10 -1.74
CA LEU A 84 -14.69 4.82 -3.18
C LEU A 84 -13.72 3.75 -3.66
N LYS A 85 -12.70 3.41 -2.86
CA LYS A 85 -11.70 2.37 -3.18
C LYS A 85 -11.07 2.55 -4.58
N MET A 86 -10.88 3.80 -5.00
CA MET A 86 -10.32 4.09 -6.33
C MET A 86 -8.88 3.57 -6.45
N ALA A 87 -8.60 2.78 -7.49
CA ALA A 87 -7.28 2.20 -7.72
C ALA A 87 -6.15 3.24 -7.81
N GLN A 88 -6.44 4.41 -8.40
CA GLN A 88 -5.46 5.52 -8.43
C GLN A 88 -5.12 6.01 -7.02
N TYR A 89 -6.07 6.01 -6.08
CA TYR A 89 -5.79 6.39 -4.69
C TYR A 89 -5.03 5.31 -3.93
N GLN A 90 -5.28 4.04 -4.22
CA GLN A 90 -4.45 2.95 -3.71
C GLN A 90 -2.99 3.12 -4.13
N ARG A 91 -2.73 3.39 -5.42
CA ARG A 91 -1.38 3.67 -5.94
C ARG A 91 -0.75 4.91 -5.32
N LEU A 92 -1.51 6.00 -5.17
CA LEU A 92 -1.03 7.23 -4.52
C LEU A 92 -0.57 6.96 -3.08
N ILE A 93 -1.36 6.20 -2.31
CA ILE A 93 -1.02 5.85 -0.94
C ILE A 93 0.22 4.95 -0.91
N ASP A 94 0.30 3.95 -1.78
CA ASP A 94 1.46 3.06 -1.88
C ASP A 94 2.75 3.81 -2.21
N ASP A 95 2.74 4.65 -3.26
CA ASP A 95 3.90 5.45 -3.67
C ASP A 95 4.38 6.38 -2.53
N VAL A 96 3.44 7.08 -1.89
CA VAL A 96 3.73 8.02 -0.78
C VAL A 96 4.31 7.30 0.42
N ILE A 97 3.74 6.15 0.82
CA ILE A 97 4.23 5.38 1.95
C ILE A 97 5.62 4.83 1.65
N ARG A 98 5.84 4.26 0.46
CA ARG A 98 7.16 3.72 0.07
C ARG A 98 8.23 4.81 0.05
N TRP A 99 7.91 5.97 -0.52
CA TRP A 99 8.84 7.09 -0.57
C TRP A 99 9.19 7.58 0.84
N ALA A 100 8.18 7.75 1.71
CA ALA A 100 8.36 8.22 3.08
C ALA A 100 9.08 7.19 3.96
N HIS A 101 8.82 5.90 3.77
CA HIS A 101 9.46 4.82 4.52
C HIS A 101 10.95 4.71 4.22
N SER A 102 11.37 4.97 2.98
CA SER A 102 12.76 5.00 2.50
C SER A 102 13.56 3.69 2.56
N ASP A 103 13.19 2.76 3.44
CA ASP A 103 13.78 1.44 3.58
C ASP A 103 13.07 0.38 2.70
N PRO A 104 13.73 -0.74 2.39
CA PRO A 104 13.07 -1.88 1.75
C PRO A 104 11.93 -2.43 2.60
N ILE A 105 10.77 -2.66 1.99
CA ILE A 105 9.63 -3.27 2.66
C ILE A 105 9.99 -4.69 3.11
N ALA A 106 9.74 -4.99 4.39
CA ALA A 106 10.14 -6.25 5.01
C ALA A 106 9.42 -7.48 4.45
N ILE A 107 8.20 -7.30 3.94
CA ILE A 107 7.36 -8.37 3.40
C ILE A 107 6.70 -7.92 2.09
N GLU A 108 6.72 -8.79 1.10
CA GLU A 108 6.05 -8.64 -0.19
C GLU A 108 5.05 -9.77 -0.36
N VAL A 109 3.83 -9.45 -0.80
CA VAL A 109 2.75 -10.43 -0.91
C VAL A 109 2.10 -10.28 -2.27
N ASP A 110 2.16 -11.34 -3.07
CA ASP A 110 1.43 -11.48 -4.31
C ASP A 110 0.14 -12.27 -4.02
N ALA A 111 -0.95 -11.53 -3.86
CA ALA A 111 -2.28 -12.05 -3.51
C ALA A 111 -3.38 -11.09 -3.95
N PRO A 112 -4.65 -11.54 -4.01
CA PRO A 112 -5.79 -10.66 -4.13
C PRO A 112 -5.81 -9.59 -3.02
N ALA A 113 -6.24 -8.36 -3.35
CA ALA A 113 -6.33 -7.24 -2.41
C ALA A 113 -7.31 -7.45 -1.24
N THR A 114 -8.08 -8.54 -1.28
CA THR A 114 -8.99 -9.00 -0.22
C THR A 114 -8.28 -9.82 0.86
N LEU A 115 -7.03 -10.21 0.66
CA LEU A 115 -6.21 -10.82 1.70
C LEU A 115 -5.59 -9.73 2.58
N GLU A 116 -5.88 -9.79 3.87
CA GLU A 116 -5.20 -8.97 4.87
C GLU A 116 -4.02 -9.74 5.45
N VAL A 117 -2.87 -9.06 5.57
CA VAL A 117 -1.63 -9.65 6.11
C VAL A 117 -1.09 -8.76 7.21
N GLU A 118 -0.92 -9.32 8.40
CA GLU A 118 -0.27 -8.65 9.54
C GLU A 118 0.97 -9.44 9.97
N VAL A 119 2.10 -8.74 10.09
CA VAL A 119 3.35 -9.35 10.55
C VAL A 119 3.63 -8.91 11.98
N ARG A 120 3.86 -9.88 12.85
CA ARG A 120 4.25 -9.67 14.24
C ARG A 120 5.53 -10.41 14.55
N ARG A 121 6.27 -9.93 15.54
CA ARG A 121 7.43 -10.62 16.11
C ARG A 121 7.08 -11.11 17.51
N SER A 122 7.49 -12.33 17.86
CA SER A 122 7.33 -12.84 19.22
C SER A 122 8.12 -11.98 20.22
N ALA A 123 7.73 -12.03 21.49
CA ALA A 123 8.36 -11.23 22.55
C ALA A 123 9.87 -11.51 22.70
N ASP A 124 10.30 -12.76 22.46
CA ASP A 124 11.70 -13.17 22.49
C ASP A 124 12.44 -12.93 21.16
N GLY A 125 11.75 -12.42 20.14
CA GLY A 125 12.31 -12.10 18.83
C GLY A 125 12.59 -13.28 17.91
N ARG A 126 12.34 -14.52 18.38
CA ARG A 126 12.72 -15.75 17.66
C ARG A 126 11.74 -16.16 16.57
N LEU A 127 10.49 -15.69 16.65
CA LEU A 127 9.46 -16.02 15.67
C LEU A 127 8.97 -14.76 14.98
N LEU A 128 8.79 -14.84 13.67
CA LEU A 128 7.88 -13.96 12.95
C LEU A 128 6.56 -14.70 12.72
N LEU A 129 5.48 -14.00 13.00
CA LEU A 129 4.10 -14.47 12.92
C LEU A 129 3.43 -13.68 11.81
N ILE A 130 3.09 -14.37 10.71
CA ILE A 130 2.41 -13.77 9.56
C ILE A 130 0.96 -14.24 9.63
N HIS A 131 0.10 -13.34 10.14
CA HIS A 131 -1.33 -13.53 10.20
C HIS A 131 -1.93 -13.21 8.84
N MET A 132 -2.72 -14.12 8.29
CA MET A 132 -3.40 -13.96 7.00
C MET A 132 -4.89 -14.14 7.20
N VAL A 133 -5.68 -13.10 6.95
CA VAL A 133 -7.15 -13.12 7.03
C VAL A 133 -7.72 -12.96 5.64
N ASN A 134 -8.46 -13.97 5.18
CA ASN A 134 -9.09 -13.96 3.87
C ASN A 134 -10.46 -13.28 3.96
N ASN A 135 -10.57 -12.08 3.39
CA ASN A 135 -11.85 -11.35 3.29
C ASN A 135 -12.55 -11.55 1.94
N THR A 136 -12.15 -12.57 1.15
CA THR A 136 -12.78 -12.92 -0.13
C THR A 136 -14.03 -13.74 0.13
N GLY A 137 -15.17 -13.32 -0.40
CA GLY A 137 -16.45 -14.01 -0.19
C GLY A 137 -17.49 -13.69 -1.26
N ASP A 138 -18.69 -14.19 -1.03
CA ASP A 138 -19.90 -14.12 -1.89
C ASP A 138 -20.48 -12.71 -2.15
N MET A 139 -19.73 -11.66 -1.87
CA MET A 139 -20.14 -10.25 -1.96
C MET A 139 -21.38 -9.88 -1.11
N GLN A 140 -21.86 -10.76 -0.24
CA GLN A 140 -22.95 -10.46 0.67
C GLN A 140 -22.46 -9.68 1.89
N ARG A 141 -23.40 -9.02 2.56
CA ARG A 141 -23.17 -8.27 3.81
C ARG A 141 -24.27 -8.63 4.83
N PRO A 142 -23.95 -9.41 5.89
CA PRO A 142 -22.64 -10.02 6.19
C PRO A 142 -22.22 -11.06 5.14
N ILE A 143 -20.92 -11.34 5.04
CA ILE A 143 -20.37 -12.39 4.16
C ILE A 143 -20.90 -13.74 4.66
N SER A 144 -21.48 -14.56 3.77
CA SER A 144 -22.01 -15.88 4.15
C SER A 144 -21.09 -17.04 3.80
N GLU A 145 -20.27 -16.88 2.76
CA GLU A 145 -19.31 -17.88 2.29
C GLU A 145 -17.94 -17.24 2.00
N ILE A 146 -16.86 -17.94 2.40
CA ILE A 146 -15.48 -17.56 2.11
C ILE A 146 -15.01 -18.28 0.85
N ILE A 147 -14.55 -17.51 -0.12
CA ILE A 147 -13.93 -18.04 -1.33
C ILE A 147 -12.44 -18.29 -1.03
N PRO A 148 -11.94 -19.53 -1.15
CA PRO A 148 -10.54 -19.82 -0.86
C PRO A 148 -9.59 -19.11 -1.82
N ILE A 149 -8.44 -18.66 -1.31
CA ILE A 149 -7.36 -18.08 -2.12
C ILE A 149 -6.23 -19.11 -2.24
N ALA A 150 -5.83 -19.44 -3.46
CA ALA A 150 -4.66 -20.27 -3.72
C ALA A 150 -3.53 -19.44 -4.34
N GLY A 151 -2.29 -19.96 -4.27
CA GLY A 151 -1.15 -19.37 -4.96
C GLY A 151 -0.65 -18.06 -4.36
N VAL A 152 -0.93 -17.79 -3.08
CA VAL A 152 -0.40 -16.63 -2.35
C VAL A 152 1.11 -16.79 -2.20
N LYS A 153 1.88 -15.91 -2.84
CA LYS A 153 3.35 -15.90 -2.72
C LYS A 153 3.76 -14.84 -1.73
N ILE A 154 4.72 -15.20 -0.88
CA ILE A 154 5.26 -14.33 0.15
C ILE A 154 6.77 -14.23 -0.06
N GLY A 155 7.27 -13.00 -0.20
CA GLY A 155 8.68 -12.65 -0.13
C GLY A 155 8.97 -11.98 1.21
N LEU A 156 9.95 -12.50 1.95
CA LEU A 156 10.32 -12.00 3.28
C LEU A 156 11.79 -11.62 3.31
N ARG A 157 12.12 -10.37 3.67
CA ARG A 157 13.50 -9.91 3.87
C ARG A 157 14.00 -10.35 5.25
N GLN A 158 14.39 -11.61 5.38
CA GLN A 158 15.00 -12.19 6.59
C GLN A 158 16.13 -13.16 6.24
N ASN A 159 17.28 -12.96 6.87
CA ASN A 159 18.50 -13.70 6.54
C ASN A 159 18.68 -15.01 7.33
N ASN A 160 17.96 -15.17 8.44
CA ASN A 160 18.16 -16.24 9.41
C ASN A 160 16.97 -17.20 9.52
N VAL A 161 16.24 -17.45 8.44
CA VAL A 161 15.08 -18.37 8.47
C VAL A 161 15.56 -19.83 8.62
N LYS A 162 15.12 -20.50 9.69
CA LYS A 162 15.37 -21.95 9.94
C LYS A 162 14.24 -22.81 9.40
N ARG A 163 12.99 -22.39 9.62
CA ARG A 163 11.80 -23.17 9.29
C ARG A 163 10.61 -22.24 9.06
N ILE A 164 9.75 -22.60 8.13
CA ILE A 164 8.46 -21.94 7.90
C ILE A 164 7.36 -22.98 8.07
N ARG A 165 6.35 -22.70 8.89
CA ARG A 165 5.23 -23.61 9.14
C ARG A 165 3.90 -22.88 9.05
N ALA A 166 2.98 -23.41 8.27
CA ALA A 166 1.58 -23.00 8.27
C ALA A 166 0.83 -23.75 9.37
N LEU A 167 0.35 -23.04 10.39
CA LEU A 167 -0.18 -23.68 11.60
C LEU A 167 -1.57 -24.25 11.41
N ARG A 168 -2.47 -23.59 10.66
CA ARG A 168 -3.81 -24.13 10.42
C ARG A 168 -3.75 -25.30 9.45
N ALA A 169 -3.02 -25.17 8.35
CA ALA A 169 -2.81 -26.28 7.42
C ALA A 169 -1.98 -27.43 8.04
N GLY A 170 -1.20 -27.16 9.08
CA GLY A 170 -0.41 -28.15 9.80
C GLY A 170 0.85 -28.62 9.05
N VAL A 171 1.26 -27.89 8.00
CA VAL A 171 2.35 -28.27 7.10
C VAL A 171 3.57 -27.37 7.24
N ASP A 172 4.76 -27.94 7.04
CA ASP A 172 5.98 -27.18 6.82
C ASP A 172 6.05 -26.71 5.37
N LEU A 173 6.48 -25.47 5.17
CA LEU A 173 6.61 -24.87 3.84
C LEU A 173 8.09 -24.87 3.44
N SER A 174 8.36 -25.37 2.24
CA SER A 174 9.64 -25.13 1.59
C SER A 174 9.76 -23.65 1.21
N PHE A 175 10.97 -23.13 1.26
CA PHE A 175 11.26 -21.77 0.86
C PHE A 175 12.59 -21.72 0.10
N GLU A 176 12.72 -20.73 -0.75
CA GLU A 176 13.91 -20.50 -1.56
C GLU A 176 14.48 -19.12 -1.24
N ARG A 177 15.79 -18.96 -1.39
CA ARG A 177 16.45 -17.65 -1.25
C ARG A 177 16.65 -17.05 -2.63
N CYS A 178 16.00 -15.92 -2.87
CA CYS A 178 16.05 -15.16 -4.11
C CYS A 178 16.67 -13.78 -3.80
N GLY A 179 17.99 -13.68 -3.90
CA GLY A 179 18.72 -12.46 -3.51
C GLY A 179 18.62 -12.21 -2.00
N ASP A 180 17.99 -11.11 -1.62
CA ASP A 180 17.76 -10.72 -0.22
C ASP A 180 16.37 -11.11 0.32
N LEU A 181 15.55 -11.78 -0.51
CA LEU A 181 14.26 -12.31 -0.14
C LEU A 181 14.32 -13.82 0.13
N ILE A 182 13.55 -14.25 1.11
CA ILE A 182 13.10 -15.64 1.26
C ILE A 182 11.70 -15.73 0.67
N GLU A 183 11.53 -16.56 -0.35
CA GLU A 183 10.26 -16.74 -1.05
C GLU A 183 9.63 -18.08 -0.69
N PHE A 184 8.32 -18.06 -0.43
CA PHE A 184 7.53 -19.27 -0.22
C PHE A 184 6.08 -19.06 -0.66
N VAL A 185 5.36 -20.15 -0.86
CA VAL A 185 3.94 -20.13 -1.24
C VAL A 185 3.12 -20.61 -0.05
N ALA A 186 2.13 -19.81 0.36
CA ALA A 186 1.20 -20.22 1.41
C ALA A 186 0.28 -21.34 0.90
N PRO A 187 -0.22 -22.21 1.80
CA PRO A 187 -1.28 -23.16 1.45
C PRO A 187 -2.52 -22.45 0.91
N THR A 188 -3.47 -23.22 0.34
CA THR A 188 -4.78 -22.66 -0.02
C THR A 188 -5.45 -22.10 1.25
N LEU A 189 -5.72 -20.80 1.23
CA LEU A 189 -6.24 -20.06 2.37
C LEU A 189 -7.76 -20.14 2.39
N GLY A 190 -8.30 -20.76 3.44
CA GLY A 190 -9.70 -20.59 3.86
C GLY A 190 -9.88 -19.22 4.54
N LEU A 191 -10.59 -19.15 5.67
CA LEU A 191 -10.83 -17.90 6.40
C LEU A 191 -9.56 -17.26 6.98
N TYR A 192 -8.64 -18.07 7.51
CA TYR A 192 -7.49 -17.58 8.25
C TYR A 192 -6.33 -18.57 8.20
N GLU A 193 -5.09 -18.09 8.13
CA GLU A 193 -3.89 -18.89 8.31
C GLU A 193 -2.87 -18.11 9.13
N LEU A 194 -2.07 -18.82 9.91
CA LEU A 194 -0.93 -18.27 10.62
C LEU A 194 0.33 -18.99 10.15
N VAL A 195 1.19 -18.27 9.44
CA VAL A 195 2.52 -18.76 9.09
C VAL A 195 3.50 -18.32 10.18
N VAL A 196 4.19 -19.28 10.77
CA VAL A 196 5.26 -19.07 11.73
C VAL A 196 6.59 -19.28 11.03
N VAL A 197 7.44 -18.25 11.08
CA VAL A 197 8.82 -18.27 10.59
C VAL A 197 9.74 -18.33 11.80
N ASP A 198 10.41 -19.45 11.97
CA ASP A 198 11.41 -19.66 13.02
C ASP A 198 12.75 -19.06 12.56
N LEU A 199 13.28 -18.14 13.37
CA LEU A 199 14.51 -17.42 13.10
C LEU A 199 15.69 -18.01 13.88
N ALA A 200 16.88 -17.92 13.29
CA ALA A 200 18.08 -18.53 13.83
C ALA A 200 18.58 -17.88 15.12
#